data_AF-A0AAV8WL58-F1
#
_entry.id   AF-A0AAV8WL58-F1
#
_cell.length_a   1.000
_cell.length_b   1.000
_cell.length_c   1.000
_cell.angle_alpha   90.00
_cell.angle_beta   90.00
_cell.angle_gamma   90.00
#
_symmetry.space_group_name_H-M   'P 1'
#
loop_
_entity.id
_entity.type
_entity.pdbx_description
1 polymer ?
#
loop_
_entity_poly.entity_id
_entity_poly.type
_entity_poly.pdbx_seq_one_letter_code
_entity_poly.pdbx_strand_id
1 'polypeptide(L)'
;SFISSFIYFHIIFSADSESEEILEPLHIPEVPNKILWLKYTDDKTIWLSMGGYDAGYIYEYLIDQKDDVPYRFQMVNDADDIEISSYIYTYNKEYLIFAMEDGSIRINKVNKDDFRDLSDYWIISMHDNQNGFVPQMCFSYDEQFFFSCGYDGNVFAHKFQPEDYTHPEPATPAFRAKFPAPVKDIDTYSKLSLEDTKIKAENDRILKLANERKAQVRELIKIWKDRYSRIITRNAKLLPSQVIPREQLELDPRLTEYVDKGFNDKLALVKRKLAYDQEKSEILMNKLLKYFTDPLDKHPITVKGINDPNLKLMTVRQRVMPPKFYDLLKIVEQKILAEQDKGRPPERTRPPPPPLPPRVKKTTALEYFLLSLSPSVIEHNLGPKLHRTLVKYRERRLKWDNRSDEVRTYKTIYI
;
A
#
# COMPACT_ATOMS: atom_id res chain seq x y z
N SER A 1 31.84 68.55 -38.51
CA SER A 1 32.32 67.79 -37.32
C SER A 1 31.31 66.80 -36.73
N PHE A 2 30.00 66.90 -37.01
CA PHE A 2 29.01 65.96 -36.43
C PHE A 2 28.64 64.76 -37.32
N ILE A 3 28.98 64.77 -38.61
CA ILE A 3 28.63 63.68 -39.55
C ILE A 3 29.73 62.61 -39.63
N SER A 4 30.98 62.95 -39.34
CA SER A 4 32.09 61.98 -39.33
C SER A 4 32.13 61.10 -38.08
N SER A 5 31.52 61.54 -36.98
CA SER A 5 31.49 60.75 -35.72
C SER A 5 30.35 59.72 -35.72
N PHE A 6 29.28 59.95 -36.49
CA PHE A 6 28.16 59.02 -36.61
C PHE A 6 28.50 57.82 -37.53
N ILE A 7 29.31 58.07 -38.57
CA ILE A 7 29.78 57.02 -39.49
C ILE A 7 30.81 56.12 -38.81
N TYR A 8 31.67 56.64 -37.93
CA TYR A 8 32.60 55.81 -37.16
C TYR A 8 31.90 54.98 -36.07
N PHE A 9 30.81 55.47 -35.48
CA PHE A 9 30.04 54.71 -34.49
C PHE A 9 29.20 53.59 -35.13
N HIS A 10 28.69 53.81 -36.34
CA HIS A 10 27.92 52.79 -37.07
C HIS A 10 28.81 51.69 -37.68
N ILE A 11 30.05 52.04 -38.08
CA ILE A 11 31.02 51.07 -38.61
C ILE A 11 31.65 50.22 -37.49
N ILE A 12 31.80 50.74 -36.27
CA ILE A 12 32.29 49.94 -35.13
C ILE A 12 31.19 49.04 -34.56
N PHE A 13 29.92 49.44 -34.60
CA PHE A 13 28.81 48.60 -34.10
C PHE A 13 28.30 47.56 -35.11
N SER A 14 28.60 47.73 -36.41
CA SER A 14 28.24 46.75 -37.46
C SER A 14 29.37 45.77 -37.80
N ALA A 15 30.55 45.93 -37.20
CA ALA A 15 31.71 45.05 -37.38
C ALA A 15 31.78 43.90 -36.35
N ASP A 16 30.78 43.81 -35.45
CA ASP A 16 30.55 42.64 -34.58
C ASP A 16 29.32 41.86 -35.08
N SER A 17 29.12 41.88 -36.41
CA SER A 17 28.23 40.94 -37.09
C SER A 17 28.89 39.57 -37.03
N GLU A 18 28.50 38.85 -35.98
CA GLU A 18 28.44 37.40 -35.85
C GLU A 18 28.79 36.72 -37.17
N SER A 19 29.94 36.04 -37.16
CA SER A 19 30.29 35.05 -38.18
C SER A 19 29.03 34.29 -38.56
N GLU A 20 28.64 34.29 -39.84
CA GLU A 20 27.57 33.45 -40.37
C GLU A 20 27.69 32.08 -39.70
N GLU A 21 26.81 31.81 -38.73
CA GLU A 21 26.86 30.56 -37.99
C GLU A 21 26.60 29.47 -39.03
N ILE A 22 27.66 28.77 -39.42
CA ILE A 22 27.55 27.58 -40.23
C ILE A 22 26.78 26.59 -39.36
N LEU A 23 25.46 26.55 -39.54
CA LEU A 23 24.59 25.60 -38.87
C LEU A 23 25.18 24.21 -39.12
N GLU A 24 25.48 23.50 -38.04
CA GLU A 24 26.01 22.14 -38.12
C GLU A 24 25.06 21.30 -39.00
N PRO A 25 25.58 20.42 -39.87
CA PRO A 25 24.74 19.57 -40.70
C PRO A 25 23.79 18.74 -39.81
N LEU A 26 22.54 18.58 -40.26
CA LEU A 26 21.50 17.81 -39.56
C LEU A 26 22.04 16.44 -39.14
N HIS A 27 22.24 16.24 -37.84
CA HIS A 27 22.76 15.00 -37.30
C HIS A 27 21.62 14.00 -37.11
N ILE A 28 21.58 12.97 -37.95
CA ILE A 28 20.64 11.85 -37.81
C ILE A 28 21.35 10.75 -37.00
N PRO A 29 20.84 10.37 -35.81
CA PRO A 29 21.48 9.34 -35.00
C PRO A 29 21.44 7.98 -35.72
N GLU A 30 22.52 7.19 -35.58
CA GLU A 30 22.63 5.85 -36.20
C GLU A 30 21.59 4.86 -35.63
N VAL A 31 21.20 5.05 -34.37
CA VAL A 31 20.15 4.29 -33.69
C VAL A 31 18.92 5.18 -33.60
N PRO A 32 17.74 4.74 -34.10
CA PRO A 32 16.53 5.53 -34.02
C PRO A 32 16.13 5.75 -32.56
N ASN A 33 15.79 7.00 -32.25
CA ASN A 33 15.31 7.40 -30.94
C ASN A 33 13.96 6.73 -30.63
N LYS A 34 13.71 6.47 -29.34
CA LYS A 34 12.44 5.87 -28.89
C LYS A 34 11.33 6.91 -28.93
N ILE A 35 10.18 6.54 -29.48
CA ILE A 35 8.94 7.32 -29.37
C ILE A 35 8.36 7.10 -27.97
N LEU A 36 8.17 8.18 -27.21
CA LEU A 36 7.64 8.12 -25.85
C LEU A 36 6.11 8.10 -25.84
N TRP A 37 5.51 9.01 -26.60
CA TRP A 37 4.07 9.07 -26.79
C TRP A 37 3.72 9.75 -28.12
N LEU A 38 2.50 9.51 -28.56
CA LEU A 38 1.91 10.12 -29.75
C LEU A 38 0.50 10.62 -29.44
N LYS A 39 0.11 11.71 -30.09
CA LYS A 39 -1.20 12.34 -29.92
C LYS A 39 -1.75 12.84 -31.25
N TYR A 40 -3.04 12.61 -31.50
CA TYR A 40 -3.77 13.32 -32.55
C TYR A 40 -4.11 14.74 -32.12
N THR A 41 -3.81 15.71 -32.97
CA THR A 41 -4.17 17.12 -32.79
C THR A 41 -5.52 17.42 -33.45
N ASP A 42 -6.05 18.60 -33.17
CA ASP A 42 -7.32 19.05 -33.77
C ASP A 42 -7.17 19.38 -35.27
N ASP A 43 -5.94 19.65 -35.74
CA ASP A 43 -5.60 19.91 -37.15
C ASP A 43 -5.44 18.63 -38.00
N LYS A 44 -5.83 17.46 -37.48
CA LYS A 44 -5.58 16.14 -38.11
C LYS A 44 -4.07 15.89 -38.36
N THR A 45 -3.22 16.46 -37.52
CA THR A 45 -1.79 16.13 -37.46
C THR A 45 -1.52 15.21 -36.28
N ILE A 46 -0.31 14.63 -36.24
CA ILE A 46 0.16 13.78 -35.17
C ILE A 46 1.32 14.50 -34.49
N TRP A 47 1.18 14.74 -33.18
CA TRP A 47 2.30 15.12 -32.32
C TRP A 47 3.02 13.89 -31.82
N LEU A 48 4.35 13.95 -31.86
CA LEU A 48 5.26 12.89 -31.51
C LEU A 48 6.32 13.44 -30.55
N SER A 49 6.44 12.82 -29.38
CA SER A 49 7.52 13.10 -28.44
C SER A 49 8.58 12.01 -28.53
N MET A 50 9.84 12.45 -28.64
CA MET A 50 10.99 11.59 -28.79
C MET A 50 11.85 11.58 -27.52
N GLY A 51 12.45 10.43 -27.24
CA GLY A 51 13.49 10.30 -26.21
C GLY A 51 14.90 10.37 -26.80
N GLY A 52 15.91 10.28 -25.95
CA GLY A 52 17.31 10.22 -26.34
C GLY A 52 17.85 11.54 -26.89
N TYR A 53 18.43 11.51 -28.09
CA TYR A 53 19.09 12.68 -28.68
C TYR A 53 18.12 13.84 -28.98
N ASP A 54 16.87 13.51 -29.31
CA ASP A 54 15.83 14.50 -29.62
C ASP A 54 14.92 14.80 -28.41
N ALA A 55 15.40 14.53 -27.18
CA ALA A 55 14.66 14.81 -25.96
C ALA A 55 14.32 16.30 -25.85
N GLY A 56 13.05 16.60 -25.53
CA GLY A 56 12.55 17.98 -25.43
C GLY A 56 11.96 18.55 -26.73
N TYR A 57 12.06 17.82 -27.85
CA TYR A 57 11.42 18.20 -29.11
C TYR A 57 10.04 17.52 -29.26
N ILE A 58 9.08 18.31 -29.76
CA ILE A 58 7.80 17.80 -30.25
C ILE A 58 7.82 17.91 -31.78
N TYR A 59 7.63 16.78 -32.44
CA TYR A 59 7.50 16.70 -33.89
C TYR A 59 6.03 16.61 -34.28
N GLU A 60 5.68 17.29 -35.36
CA GLU A 60 4.35 17.28 -35.95
C GLU A 60 4.43 16.65 -37.34
N TYR A 61 3.58 15.66 -37.59
CA TYR A 61 3.46 14.94 -38.87
C TYR A 61 2.03 15.02 -39.40
N LEU A 62 1.88 15.08 -40.72
CA LEU A 62 0.58 14.95 -41.37
C LEU A 62 0.18 13.47 -41.48
N ILE A 63 -1.11 13.16 -41.29
CA ILE A 63 -1.63 11.82 -41.56
C ILE A 63 -1.50 11.58 -43.07
N ASP A 64 -0.88 10.45 -43.46
CA ASP A 64 -0.53 10.06 -44.84
C ASP A 64 0.67 10.77 -45.49
N GLN A 65 1.52 11.42 -44.68
CA GLN A 65 2.79 11.96 -45.16
C GLN A 65 3.73 10.85 -45.64
N LYS A 66 4.32 11.04 -46.84
CA LYS A 66 5.31 10.11 -47.43
C LYS A 66 6.75 10.60 -47.35
N ASP A 67 6.93 11.85 -46.93
CA ASP A 67 8.25 12.47 -46.80
C ASP A 67 8.86 12.11 -45.45
N ASP A 68 10.16 11.83 -45.43
CA ASP A 68 10.92 11.42 -44.23
C ASP A 68 11.17 12.58 -43.24
N VAL A 69 10.79 13.81 -43.60
CA VAL A 69 11.01 15.03 -42.81
C VAL A 69 9.74 15.41 -42.07
N PRO A 70 9.78 15.76 -40.76
CA PRO A 70 8.60 16.21 -40.04
C PRO A 70 7.97 17.46 -40.69
N TYR A 71 6.64 17.54 -40.68
CA TYR A 71 5.92 18.72 -41.16
C TYR A 71 6.31 19.98 -40.37
N ARG A 72 6.48 19.83 -39.05
CA ARG A 72 7.03 20.86 -38.17
C ARG A 72 7.73 20.22 -36.98
N PHE A 73 8.71 20.91 -36.42
CA PHE A 73 9.31 20.56 -35.14
C PHE A 73 9.37 21.80 -34.25
N GLN A 74 9.18 21.62 -32.95
CA GLN A 74 9.24 22.69 -31.96
C GLN A 74 9.97 22.18 -30.71
N MET A 75 10.95 22.95 -30.25
CA MET A 75 11.58 22.70 -28.96
C MET A 75 10.71 23.27 -27.86
N VAL A 76 10.48 22.49 -26.82
CA VAL A 76 9.71 22.92 -25.65
C VAL A 76 10.64 23.74 -24.74
N ASN A 77 10.29 25.00 -24.44
CA ASN A 77 11.10 25.91 -23.61
C ASN A 77 11.48 25.24 -22.27
N ASP A 78 12.67 25.41 -21.69
CA ASP A 78 13.06 24.74 -20.42
C ASP A 78 13.03 23.19 -20.43
N ALA A 79 12.82 22.53 -21.57
CA ALA A 79 12.88 21.07 -21.72
C ALA A 79 14.15 20.57 -22.43
N ASP A 80 15.20 21.39 -22.48
CA ASP A 80 16.46 21.09 -23.16
C ASP A 80 17.08 19.77 -22.68
N ASP A 81 17.16 18.79 -23.59
CA ASP A 81 17.70 17.44 -23.34
C ASP A 81 16.94 16.70 -22.21
N ILE A 82 15.65 16.98 -22.00
CA ILE A 82 14.80 16.31 -21.00
C ILE A 82 13.66 15.59 -21.70
N GLU A 83 13.55 14.28 -21.47
CA GLU A 83 12.50 13.48 -22.08
C GLU A 83 11.12 13.86 -21.53
N ILE A 84 10.15 14.06 -22.42
CA ILE A 84 8.75 14.25 -22.03
C ILE A 84 8.09 12.87 -22.01
N SER A 85 7.98 12.30 -20.82
CA SER A 85 7.58 10.91 -20.59
C SER A 85 6.11 10.62 -20.86
N SER A 86 5.21 11.51 -20.42
CA SER A 86 3.77 11.36 -20.56
C SER A 86 3.09 12.72 -20.58
N TYR A 87 1.85 12.75 -21.07
CA TYR A 87 1.03 13.95 -21.12
C TYR A 87 -0.40 13.66 -20.65
N ILE A 88 -1.09 14.68 -20.17
CA ILE A 88 -2.52 14.61 -19.86
C ILE A 88 -3.17 15.98 -20.11
N TYR A 89 -4.40 15.94 -20.63
CA TYR A 89 -5.25 17.12 -20.77
C TYR A 89 -6.26 17.17 -19.64
N THR A 90 -6.66 18.39 -19.28
CA THR A 90 -7.89 18.60 -18.53
C THR A 90 -9.12 18.33 -19.40
N TYR A 91 -10.27 18.11 -18.78
CA TYR A 91 -11.53 17.76 -19.43
C TYR A 91 -11.94 18.79 -20.49
N ASN A 92 -11.77 20.08 -20.18
CA ASN A 92 -12.06 21.18 -21.10
C ASN A 92 -10.91 21.51 -22.07
N LYS A 93 -9.80 20.74 -22.04
CA LYS A 93 -8.56 20.97 -22.80
C LYS A 93 -7.91 22.35 -22.60
N GLU A 94 -8.21 23.05 -21.50
CA GLU A 94 -7.61 24.37 -21.22
C GLU A 94 -6.17 24.27 -20.71
N TYR A 95 -5.80 23.13 -20.10
CA TYR A 95 -4.44 22.88 -19.63
C TYR A 95 -3.89 21.58 -20.20
N LEU A 96 -2.62 21.61 -20.57
CA LEU A 96 -1.82 20.47 -21.03
C LEU A 96 -0.66 20.26 -20.07
N ILE A 97 -0.68 19.12 -19.38
CA ILE A 97 0.34 18.78 -18.39
C ILE A 97 1.30 17.77 -19.00
N PHE A 98 2.59 18.05 -18.89
CA PHE A 98 3.70 17.18 -19.28
C PHE A 98 4.44 16.67 -18.04
N ALA A 99 4.74 15.38 -18.04
CA ALA A 99 5.66 14.77 -17.09
C ALA A 99 7.06 14.70 -17.71
N MET A 100 8.02 15.30 -17.05
CA MET A 100 9.41 15.35 -17.48
C MET A 100 10.22 14.22 -16.83
N GLU A 101 11.34 13.84 -17.46
CA GLU A 101 12.24 12.81 -16.94
C GLU A 101 12.91 13.20 -15.62
N ASP A 102 13.18 14.49 -15.42
CA ASP A 102 13.82 15.04 -14.22
C ASP A 102 12.87 15.10 -12.99
N GLY A 103 11.74 14.39 -13.05
CA GLY A 103 10.72 14.36 -12.00
C GLY A 103 9.90 15.66 -11.88
N SER A 104 10.09 16.59 -12.82
CA SER A 104 9.29 17.78 -12.91
C SER A 104 8.00 17.55 -13.69
N ILE A 105 6.96 18.27 -13.28
CA ILE A 105 5.64 18.27 -13.91
C ILE A 105 5.42 19.68 -14.41
N ARG A 106 5.27 19.81 -15.72
CA ARG A 106 5.04 21.08 -16.39
C ARG A 106 3.57 21.20 -16.75
N ILE A 107 2.95 22.30 -16.34
CA ILE A 107 1.56 22.64 -16.61
C ILE A 107 1.55 23.77 -17.62
N ASN A 108 1.07 23.53 -18.84
CA ASN A 108 0.91 24.54 -19.87
C ASN A 108 -0.55 24.99 -19.96
N LYS A 109 -0.78 26.29 -20.08
CA LYS A 109 -2.09 26.81 -20.46
C LYS A 109 -2.21 26.77 -21.97
N VAL A 110 -3.23 26.10 -22.47
CA VAL A 110 -3.44 25.92 -23.91
C VAL A 110 -4.03 27.20 -24.48
N ASN A 111 -3.35 27.78 -25.47
CA ASN A 111 -3.90 28.89 -26.22
C ASN A 111 -5.01 28.37 -27.17
N LYS A 112 -6.18 29.01 -27.14
CA LYS A 112 -7.37 28.60 -27.91
C LYS A 112 -7.20 28.87 -29.41
N ASP A 113 -6.36 29.84 -29.77
CA ASP A 113 -6.11 30.23 -31.17
C ASP A 113 -4.97 29.41 -31.80
N ASP A 114 -3.97 29.03 -31.01
CA ASP A 114 -2.85 28.18 -31.47
C ASP A 114 -2.45 27.18 -30.38
N PHE A 115 -2.87 25.92 -30.55
CA PHE A 115 -2.52 24.85 -29.61
C PHE A 115 -1.02 24.51 -29.58
N ARG A 116 -0.24 25.05 -30.53
CA ARG A 116 1.22 24.86 -30.64
C ARG A 116 1.99 25.88 -29.80
N ASP A 117 1.32 26.91 -29.29
CA ASP A 117 1.94 27.83 -28.36
C ASP A 117 2.03 27.18 -26.98
N LEU A 118 3.25 26.81 -26.59
CA LEU A 118 3.59 26.20 -25.30
C LEU A 118 4.33 27.20 -24.39
N SER A 119 4.25 28.50 -24.67
CA SER A 119 5.03 29.54 -23.98
C SER A 119 4.47 29.90 -22.59
N ASP A 120 3.17 29.73 -22.38
CA ASP A 120 2.52 29.98 -21.07
C ASP A 120 2.53 28.70 -20.22
N TYR A 121 3.52 28.59 -19.34
CA TYR A 121 3.72 27.39 -18.53
C TYR A 121 4.20 27.69 -17.11
N TRP A 122 3.96 26.71 -16.25
CA TRP A 122 4.50 26.63 -14.91
C TRP A 122 5.05 25.23 -14.64
N ILE A 123 6.10 25.11 -13.82
CA ILE A 123 6.79 23.84 -13.53
C ILE A 123 6.79 23.59 -12.02
N ILE A 124 6.44 22.37 -11.64
CA ILE A 124 6.51 21.87 -10.27
C ILE A 124 7.47 20.68 -10.25
N SER A 125 8.52 20.73 -9.43
CA SER A 125 9.48 19.63 -9.28
C SER A 125 9.30 18.95 -7.93
N MET A 126 8.39 17.97 -7.85
CA MET A 126 8.09 17.26 -6.59
C MET A 126 8.71 15.86 -6.50
N HIS A 127 8.88 15.17 -7.62
CA HIS A 127 9.55 13.86 -7.63
C HIS A 127 11.08 14.03 -7.64
N ASP A 128 11.79 12.97 -7.27
CA ASP A 128 13.25 12.97 -7.26
C ASP A 128 13.84 13.25 -8.66
N ASN A 129 14.89 14.07 -8.73
CA ASN A 129 15.49 14.48 -9.99
C ASN A 129 16.36 13.39 -10.63
N GLN A 130 16.73 12.34 -9.89
CA GLN A 130 17.57 11.25 -10.41
C GLN A 130 16.77 10.02 -10.81
N ASN A 131 15.72 9.68 -10.06
CA ASN A 131 14.92 8.49 -10.30
C ASN A 131 13.40 8.73 -10.16
N GLY A 132 12.97 9.99 -10.13
CA GLY A 132 11.56 10.39 -9.99
C GLY A 132 10.84 10.57 -11.31
N PHE A 133 11.27 9.88 -12.36
CA PHE A 133 10.55 9.79 -13.64
C PHE A 133 9.06 9.49 -13.41
N VAL A 134 8.17 10.27 -14.03
CA VAL A 134 6.71 10.20 -13.80
C VAL A 134 6.03 9.47 -14.96
N PRO A 135 5.87 8.13 -14.90
CA PRO A 135 5.28 7.34 -16.00
C PRO A 135 3.83 7.68 -16.28
N GLN A 136 3.09 8.08 -15.25
CA GLN A 136 1.65 8.24 -15.36
C GLN A 136 1.14 9.32 -14.42
N MET A 137 0.16 10.05 -14.94
CA MET A 137 -0.57 11.10 -14.25
C MET A 137 -2.08 10.85 -14.43
N CYS A 138 -2.88 11.29 -13.47
CA CYS A 138 -4.33 11.11 -13.51
C CYS A 138 -5.05 12.22 -12.76
N PHE A 139 -6.22 12.65 -13.25
CA PHE A 139 -7.10 13.54 -12.50
C PHE A 139 -8.19 12.76 -11.75
N SER A 140 -8.70 13.35 -10.66
CA SER A 140 -9.97 12.93 -10.08
C SER A 140 -11.13 13.14 -11.06
N TYR A 141 -12.29 12.52 -10.78
CA TYR A 141 -13.48 12.62 -11.64
C TYR A 141 -13.98 14.06 -11.83
N ASP A 142 -13.73 14.94 -10.85
CA ASP A 142 -14.09 16.36 -10.82
C ASP A 142 -12.89 17.27 -11.13
N GLU A 143 -11.73 16.69 -11.43
CA GLU A 143 -10.46 17.39 -11.66
C GLU A 143 -10.08 18.39 -10.57
N GLN A 144 -10.61 18.23 -9.35
CA GLN A 144 -10.17 19.03 -8.18
C GLN A 144 -8.83 18.54 -7.66
N PHE A 145 -8.51 17.28 -7.90
CA PHE A 145 -7.25 16.66 -7.53
C PHE A 145 -6.54 16.11 -8.75
N PHE A 146 -5.25 16.38 -8.80
CA PHE A 146 -4.32 15.84 -9.79
C PHE A 146 -3.33 14.91 -9.09
N PHE A 147 -3.11 13.73 -9.63
CA PHE A 147 -2.24 12.71 -9.05
C PHE A 147 -1.07 12.42 -9.97
N SER A 148 0.13 12.40 -9.39
CA SER A 148 1.36 11.99 -10.07
C SER A 148 2.00 10.81 -9.35
N CYS A 149 2.48 9.83 -10.12
CA CYS A 149 3.20 8.67 -9.59
C CYS A 149 4.59 8.63 -10.22
N GLY A 150 5.63 8.62 -9.38
CA GLY A 150 7.03 8.56 -9.82
C GLY A 150 7.67 7.20 -9.57
N TYR A 151 8.77 6.92 -10.27
CA TYR A 151 9.63 5.73 -10.02
C TYR A 151 10.35 5.79 -8.68
N ASP A 152 10.35 6.94 -8.02
CA ASP A 152 10.80 7.13 -6.64
C ASP A 152 9.89 6.43 -5.61
N GLY A 153 8.79 5.83 -6.06
CA GLY A 153 7.81 5.14 -5.22
C GLY A 153 6.84 6.07 -4.51
N ASN A 154 6.91 7.38 -4.81
CA ASN A 154 6.02 8.37 -4.23
C ASN A 154 4.80 8.59 -5.14
N VAL A 155 3.66 8.82 -4.51
CA VAL A 155 2.44 9.31 -5.16
C VAL A 155 2.07 10.63 -4.52
N PHE A 156 2.00 11.68 -5.33
CA PHE A 156 1.60 13.00 -4.88
C PHE A 156 0.19 13.32 -5.34
N ALA A 157 -0.58 13.91 -4.43
CA ALA A 157 -1.89 14.46 -4.70
C ALA A 157 -1.79 15.98 -4.64
N HIS A 158 -2.09 16.62 -5.76
CA HIS A 158 -2.04 18.06 -5.94
C HIS A 158 -3.48 18.58 -5.99
N LYS A 159 -3.74 19.69 -5.31
CA LYS A 159 -5.01 20.38 -5.46
C LYS A 159 -4.95 21.22 -6.74
N PHE A 160 -5.80 20.92 -7.71
CA PHE A 160 -5.85 21.64 -8.98
C PHE A 160 -6.95 22.70 -8.90
N GLN A 161 -6.56 23.97 -8.81
CA GLN A 161 -7.50 25.10 -8.70
C GLN A 161 -6.94 26.35 -9.40
N PRO A 162 -6.95 26.38 -10.75
CA PRO A 162 -6.61 27.58 -11.50
C PRO A 162 -7.68 28.68 -11.31
N GLU A 163 -7.30 29.96 -11.44
CA GLU A 163 -8.21 31.09 -11.16
C GLU A 163 -9.47 31.12 -12.04
N ASP A 164 -9.35 30.77 -13.32
CA ASP A 164 -10.45 30.82 -14.30
C ASP A 164 -10.90 29.45 -14.83
N TYR A 165 -10.63 28.36 -14.08
CA TYR A 165 -10.96 27.01 -14.56
C TYR A 165 -12.36 26.56 -14.13
N THR A 166 -13.15 26.08 -15.08
CA THR A 166 -14.45 25.47 -14.81
C THR A 166 -14.28 23.95 -14.65
N HIS A 167 -14.37 23.47 -13.41
CA HIS A 167 -14.32 22.03 -13.13
C HIS A 167 -15.51 21.29 -13.76
N PRO A 168 -15.31 20.07 -14.28
CA PRO A 168 -16.42 19.25 -14.73
C PRO A 168 -17.38 19.01 -13.56
N GLU A 169 -18.67 19.23 -13.80
CA GLU A 169 -19.66 18.86 -12.80
C GLU A 169 -19.54 17.36 -12.55
N PRO A 170 -19.47 16.92 -11.28
CA PRO A 170 -19.50 15.51 -11.00
C PRO A 170 -20.75 14.97 -11.68
N ALA A 171 -20.58 13.98 -12.55
CA ALA A 171 -21.70 13.19 -13.02
C ALA A 171 -22.31 12.58 -11.76
N THR A 172 -23.32 13.26 -11.20
CA THR A 172 -24.14 12.68 -10.16
C THR A 172 -24.59 11.37 -10.79
N PRO A 173 -24.20 10.21 -10.22
CA PRO A 173 -24.65 8.95 -10.79
C PRO A 173 -26.16 9.10 -10.76
N ALA A 174 -26.78 9.26 -11.94
CA ALA A 174 -28.22 9.41 -12.06
C ALA A 174 -28.74 8.24 -11.26
N PHE A 175 -29.39 8.51 -10.13
CA PHE A 175 -29.65 7.52 -9.09
C PHE A 175 -30.32 6.32 -9.75
N ARG A 176 -29.51 5.34 -10.17
CA ARG A 176 -29.93 4.21 -10.98
C ARG A 176 -30.36 3.17 -9.98
N ALA A 177 -31.47 3.48 -9.34
CA ALA A 177 -32.62 2.62 -9.19
C ALA A 177 -33.49 3.24 -8.11
N LYS A 178 -34.70 3.67 -8.47
CA LYS A 178 -35.84 3.16 -7.72
C LYS A 178 -35.61 1.66 -7.66
N PHE A 179 -35.06 1.16 -6.56
CA PHE A 179 -35.14 -0.26 -6.29
C PHE A 179 -36.61 -0.58 -6.50
N PRO A 180 -36.98 -1.56 -7.36
CA PRO A 180 -38.33 -2.09 -7.28
C PRO A 180 -38.56 -2.34 -5.79
N ALA A 181 -39.69 -1.82 -5.25
CA ALA A 181 -40.02 -1.95 -3.83
C ALA A 181 -39.59 -3.35 -3.39
N PRO A 182 -38.75 -3.47 -2.34
CA PRO A 182 -38.01 -4.70 -2.05
C PRO A 182 -38.99 -5.84 -2.23
N VAL A 183 -38.82 -6.59 -3.33
CA VAL A 183 -39.57 -7.83 -3.51
C VAL A 183 -39.17 -8.58 -2.26
N LYS A 184 -40.13 -8.82 -1.36
CA LYS A 184 -39.84 -9.60 -0.16
C LYS A 184 -39.16 -10.85 -0.69
N ASP A 185 -37.88 -10.99 -0.39
CA ASP A 185 -37.15 -12.19 -0.77
C ASP A 185 -38.03 -13.33 -0.30
N ILE A 186 -38.50 -14.13 -1.25
CA ILE A 186 -39.07 -15.41 -0.87
C ILE A 186 -37.88 -16.08 -0.18
N ASP A 187 -38.01 -16.36 1.13
CA ASP A 187 -37.01 -17.06 1.94
C ASP A 187 -36.70 -18.43 1.33
N THR A 188 -35.97 -18.44 0.22
CA THR A 188 -35.66 -19.64 -0.56
C THR A 188 -34.45 -20.33 0.06
N TYR A 189 -33.69 -19.61 0.89
CA TYR A 189 -32.65 -20.19 1.75
C TYR A 189 -33.22 -21.02 2.91
N SER A 190 -34.43 -20.73 3.41
CA SER A 190 -35.06 -21.54 4.47
C SER A 190 -35.95 -22.66 3.90
N LYS A 191 -36.42 -22.49 2.66
CA LYS A 191 -37.24 -23.47 1.96
C LYS A 191 -36.35 -24.49 1.26
N LEU A 192 -36.42 -25.71 1.79
CA LEU A 192 -35.83 -26.90 1.21
C LEU A 192 -36.31 -27.08 -0.25
N SER A 193 -35.42 -27.48 -1.18
CA SER A 193 -35.81 -27.69 -2.59
C SER A 193 -36.89 -28.78 -2.73
N LEU A 194 -37.57 -28.84 -3.88
CA LEU A 194 -38.64 -29.83 -4.08
C LEU A 194 -38.09 -31.28 -4.02
N GLU A 195 -36.88 -31.49 -4.52
CA GLU A 195 -36.14 -32.74 -4.36
C GLU A 195 -35.78 -32.99 -2.89
N ASP A 196 -35.24 -32.00 -2.21
CA ASP A 196 -34.81 -32.15 -0.82
C ASP A 196 -36.00 -32.36 0.13
N THR A 197 -37.18 -31.78 -0.15
CA THR A 197 -38.42 -32.04 0.60
C THR A 197 -38.88 -33.47 0.45
N LYS A 198 -38.78 -34.05 -0.76
CA LYS A 198 -39.07 -35.48 -0.99
C LYS A 198 -38.08 -36.37 -0.25
N ILE A 199 -36.78 -36.05 -0.31
CA ILE A 199 -35.73 -36.79 0.41
C ILE A 199 -35.96 -36.73 1.91
N LYS A 200 -36.26 -35.54 2.45
CA LYS A 200 -36.52 -35.35 3.87
C LYS A 200 -37.79 -36.09 4.32
N ALA A 201 -38.87 -36.04 3.54
CA ALA A 201 -40.10 -36.76 3.86
C ALA A 201 -39.88 -38.28 3.92
N GLU A 202 -39.10 -38.84 3.00
CA GLU A 202 -38.76 -40.26 3.03
C GLU A 202 -37.86 -40.62 4.22
N ASN A 203 -36.85 -39.80 4.49
CA ASN A 203 -35.99 -39.97 5.67
C ASN A 203 -36.79 -39.88 6.98
N ASP A 204 -37.71 -38.93 7.09
CA ASP A 204 -38.58 -38.76 8.25
C ASP A 204 -39.52 -39.95 8.43
N ARG A 205 -40.02 -40.53 7.33
CA ARG A 205 -40.81 -41.76 7.34
C ARG A 205 -40.01 -42.95 7.85
N ILE A 206 -38.79 -43.13 7.34
CA ILE A 206 -37.86 -44.19 7.76
C ILE A 206 -37.52 -44.01 9.24
N LEU A 207 -37.21 -42.78 9.67
CA LEU A 207 -36.83 -42.45 11.03
C LEU A 207 -37.99 -42.64 12.01
N LYS A 208 -39.22 -42.29 11.60
CA LYS A 208 -40.44 -42.57 12.37
C LYS A 208 -40.63 -44.07 12.58
N LEU A 209 -40.58 -44.87 11.51
CA LEU A 209 -40.70 -46.33 11.62
C LEU A 209 -39.59 -46.93 12.50
N ALA A 210 -38.35 -46.43 12.34
CA ALA A 210 -37.22 -46.85 13.17
C ALA A 210 -37.42 -46.46 14.65
N ASN A 211 -37.97 -45.29 14.93
CA ASN A 211 -38.26 -44.83 16.28
C ASN A 211 -39.41 -45.60 16.92
N GLU A 212 -40.46 -45.95 16.18
CA GLU A 212 -41.55 -46.81 16.64
C GLU A 212 -41.02 -48.19 17.04
N ARG A 213 -40.19 -48.82 16.20
CA ARG A 213 -39.53 -50.09 16.53
C ARG A 213 -38.61 -49.96 17.75
N LYS A 214 -37.83 -48.89 17.84
CA LYS A 214 -37.00 -48.61 19.02
C LYS A 214 -37.85 -48.42 20.27
N ALA A 215 -39.00 -47.75 20.18
CA ALA A 215 -39.92 -47.56 21.29
C ALA A 215 -40.48 -48.89 21.78
N GLN A 216 -40.96 -49.75 20.88
CA GLN A 216 -41.41 -51.10 21.21
C GLN A 216 -40.32 -51.93 21.91
N VAL A 217 -39.09 -51.90 21.39
CA VAL A 217 -37.96 -52.59 22.03
C VAL A 217 -37.64 -52.00 23.41
N ARG A 218 -37.71 -50.67 23.60
CA ARG A 218 -37.51 -50.04 24.91
C ARG A 218 -38.59 -50.42 25.92
N GLU A 219 -39.83 -50.55 25.48
CA GLU A 219 -40.93 -51.03 26.34
C GLU A 219 -40.68 -52.47 26.80
N LEU A 220 -40.27 -53.35 25.88
CA LEU A 220 -39.88 -54.72 26.24
C LEU A 220 -38.72 -54.75 27.23
N ILE A 221 -37.67 -53.96 26.98
CA ILE A 221 -36.54 -53.81 27.91
C ILE A 221 -37.01 -53.31 29.28
N LYS A 222 -37.93 -52.34 29.33
CA LYS A 222 -38.51 -51.84 30.59
C LYS A 222 -39.24 -52.95 31.33
N ILE A 223 -40.09 -53.71 30.64
CA ILE A 223 -40.81 -54.86 31.21
C ILE A 223 -39.83 -55.89 31.77
N TRP A 224 -38.76 -56.21 31.04
CA TRP A 224 -37.74 -57.16 31.49
C TRP A 224 -36.93 -56.64 32.67
N LYS A 225 -36.55 -55.35 32.67
CA LYS A 225 -35.89 -54.71 33.81
C LYS A 225 -36.77 -54.72 35.06
N ASP A 226 -38.06 -54.45 34.92
CA ASP A 226 -39.03 -54.48 36.03
C ASP A 226 -39.27 -55.90 36.55
N ARG A 227 -39.17 -56.92 35.68
CA ARG A 227 -39.22 -58.33 36.12
C ARG A 227 -37.93 -58.71 36.84
N TYR A 228 -36.78 -58.32 36.30
CA TYR A 228 -35.48 -58.60 36.89
C TYR A 228 -35.32 -57.91 38.26
N SER A 229 -35.71 -56.64 38.38
CA SER A 229 -35.68 -55.92 39.66
C SER A 229 -36.55 -56.60 40.71
N ARG A 230 -37.76 -57.06 40.34
CA ARG A 230 -38.63 -57.87 41.21
C ARG A 230 -37.97 -59.17 41.67
N ILE A 231 -37.25 -59.86 40.78
CA ILE A 231 -36.49 -61.07 41.13
C ILE A 231 -35.38 -60.74 42.14
N ILE A 232 -34.61 -59.69 41.89
CA ILE A 232 -33.55 -59.23 42.79
C ILE A 232 -34.11 -58.81 44.15
N THR A 233 -35.23 -58.08 44.19
CA THR A 233 -35.87 -57.68 45.45
C THR A 233 -36.41 -58.87 46.24
N ARG A 234 -36.91 -59.92 45.56
CA ARG A 234 -37.32 -61.16 46.24
C ARG A 234 -36.13 -61.93 46.76
N ASN A 235 -35.08 -62.06 45.97
CA ASN A 235 -33.84 -62.73 46.37
C ASN A 235 -33.18 -62.06 47.58
N ALA A 236 -33.23 -60.72 47.66
CA ALA A 236 -32.72 -59.95 48.80
C ALA A 236 -33.54 -60.11 50.09
N LYS A 237 -34.79 -60.60 50.02
CA LYS A 237 -35.65 -60.86 51.18
C LYS A 237 -35.47 -62.29 51.75
N LEU A 238 -34.69 -63.13 51.08
CA LEU A 238 -34.41 -64.48 51.56
C LEU A 238 -33.43 -64.46 52.74
N LEU A 239 -33.41 -65.55 53.51
CA LEU A 239 -32.43 -65.76 54.56
C LEU A 239 -31.01 -65.74 53.97
N PRO A 240 -29.97 -65.26 54.68
CA PRO A 240 -28.60 -65.16 54.15
C PRO A 240 -28.03 -66.46 53.57
N SER A 241 -28.48 -67.62 54.05
CA SER A 241 -28.10 -68.95 53.54
C SER A 241 -28.76 -69.33 52.21
N GLN A 242 -29.80 -68.62 51.78
CA GLN A 242 -30.63 -68.90 50.61
C GLN A 242 -30.58 -67.79 49.55
N VAL A 243 -29.82 -66.72 49.80
CA VAL A 243 -29.62 -65.64 48.81
C VAL A 243 -28.75 -66.16 47.67
N ILE A 244 -29.27 -66.09 46.45
CA ILE A 244 -28.56 -66.52 45.24
C ILE A 244 -27.58 -65.40 44.83
N PRO A 245 -26.26 -65.68 44.71
CA PRO A 245 -25.28 -64.73 44.20
C PRO A 245 -25.58 -64.29 42.76
N ARG A 246 -25.16 -63.08 42.37
CA ARG A 246 -25.40 -62.55 41.01
C ARG A 246 -24.77 -63.41 39.91
N GLU A 247 -23.62 -64.01 40.19
CA GLU A 247 -22.92 -64.92 39.27
C GLU A 247 -23.75 -66.18 38.97
N GLN A 248 -24.57 -66.65 39.92
CA GLN A 248 -25.47 -67.80 39.73
C GLN A 248 -26.81 -67.43 39.08
N LEU A 249 -27.11 -66.13 39.00
CA LEU A 249 -28.27 -65.60 38.25
C LEU A 249 -27.97 -65.48 36.75
N GLU A 250 -26.71 -65.64 36.33
CA GLU A 250 -26.33 -65.74 34.93
C GLU A 250 -26.65 -67.14 34.41
N LEU A 251 -27.58 -67.22 33.45
CA LEU A 251 -28.05 -68.49 32.91
C LEU A 251 -26.99 -69.18 32.01
N ASP A 252 -26.25 -68.39 31.22
CA ASP A 252 -25.20 -68.88 30.33
C ASP A 252 -24.12 -67.79 30.15
N PRO A 253 -22.88 -68.02 30.63
CA PRO A 253 -21.76 -67.08 30.47
C PRO A 253 -21.45 -66.75 29.01
N ARG A 254 -21.70 -67.67 28.07
CA ARG A 254 -21.43 -67.46 26.63
C ARG A 254 -22.27 -66.32 26.06
N LEU A 255 -23.47 -66.12 26.59
CA LEU A 255 -24.36 -65.05 26.17
C LEU A 255 -23.82 -63.68 26.61
N THR A 256 -23.30 -63.60 27.84
CA THR A 256 -22.68 -62.39 28.39
C THR A 256 -21.45 -62.01 27.58
N GLU A 257 -20.55 -62.96 27.32
CA GLU A 257 -19.36 -62.73 26.49
C GLU A 257 -19.69 -62.28 25.07
N TYR A 258 -20.72 -62.88 24.46
CA TYR A 258 -21.19 -62.48 23.13
C TYR A 258 -21.71 -61.04 23.11
N VAL A 259 -22.50 -60.66 24.12
CA VAL A 259 -23.04 -59.29 24.26
C VAL A 259 -21.92 -58.28 24.51
N ASP A 260 -20.97 -58.61 25.40
CA ASP A 260 -19.84 -57.74 25.74
C ASP A 260 -18.90 -57.56 24.55
N LYS A 261 -18.63 -58.64 23.80
CA LYS A 261 -17.86 -58.54 22.55
C LYS A 261 -18.56 -57.63 21.54
N GLY A 262 -19.86 -57.83 21.31
CA GLY A 262 -20.64 -56.97 20.41
C GLY A 262 -20.72 -55.51 20.88
N PHE A 263 -20.73 -55.27 22.19
CA PHE A 263 -20.67 -53.92 22.76
C PHE A 263 -19.30 -53.28 22.53
N ASN A 264 -18.22 -54.01 22.83
CA ASN A 264 -16.84 -53.55 22.63
C ASN A 264 -16.54 -53.27 21.16
N ASP A 265 -17.00 -54.10 20.23
CA ASP A 265 -16.85 -53.88 18.79
C ASP A 265 -17.54 -52.58 18.34
N LYS A 266 -18.78 -52.34 18.81
CA LYS A 266 -19.51 -51.10 18.53
C LYS A 266 -18.82 -49.89 19.15
N LEU A 267 -18.32 -50.02 20.37
CA LEU A 267 -17.62 -48.96 21.09
C LEU A 267 -16.29 -48.63 20.39
N ALA A 268 -15.54 -49.64 19.93
CA ALA A 268 -14.34 -49.47 19.13
C ALA A 268 -14.63 -48.77 17.81
N LEU A 269 -15.72 -49.14 17.13
CA LEU A 269 -16.16 -48.48 15.90
C LEU A 269 -16.49 -46.99 16.13
N VAL A 270 -17.20 -46.68 17.21
CA VAL A 270 -17.53 -45.29 17.58
C VAL A 270 -16.27 -44.50 17.90
N LYS A 271 -15.36 -45.06 18.71
CA LYS A 271 -14.06 -44.45 19.01
C LYS A 271 -13.28 -44.16 17.73
N ARG A 272 -13.22 -45.12 16.79
CA ARG A 272 -12.53 -44.94 15.51
C ARG A 272 -13.15 -43.83 14.66
N LYS A 273 -14.48 -43.72 14.64
CA LYS A 273 -15.19 -42.65 13.90
C LYS A 273 -14.95 -41.27 14.51
N LEU A 274 -14.89 -41.19 15.84
CA LEU A 274 -14.74 -39.92 16.56
C LEU A 274 -13.27 -39.52 16.81
N ALA A 275 -12.31 -40.42 16.61
CA ALA A 275 -10.89 -40.18 16.90
C ALA A 275 -10.37 -38.90 16.23
N TYR A 276 -10.70 -38.70 14.96
CA TYR A 276 -10.29 -37.51 14.22
C TYR A 276 -10.90 -36.23 14.78
N ASP A 277 -12.21 -36.22 15.06
CA ASP A 277 -12.89 -35.03 15.57
C ASP A 277 -12.41 -34.67 16.99
N GLN A 278 -12.12 -35.68 17.81
CA GLN A 278 -11.51 -35.52 19.11
C GLN A 278 -10.11 -34.90 19.00
N GLU A 279 -9.21 -35.51 18.22
CA GLU A 279 -7.84 -34.99 18.04
C GLU A 279 -7.83 -33.58 17.44
N LYS A 280 -8.69 -33.33 16.45
CA LYS A 280 -8.86 -31.99 15.86
C LYS A 280 -9.26 -30.97 16.92
N SER A 281 -10.22 -31.32 17.79
CA SER A 281 -10.70 -30.43 18.85
C SER A 281 -9.63 -30.20 19.92
N GLU A 282 -8.90 -31.24 20.31
CA GLU A 282 -7.78 -31.15 21.26
C GLU A 282 -6.63 -30.28 20.71
N ILE A 283 -6.24 -30.49 19.45
CA ILE A 283 -5.20 -29.68 18.80
C ILE A 283 -5.65 -28.22 18.68
N LEU A 284 -6.90 -27.97 18.30
CA LEU A 284 -7.45 -26.63 18.18
C LEU A 284 -7.46 -25.92 19.54
N MET A 285 -7.92 -26.60 20.59
CA MET A 285 -7.89 -26.10 21.96
C MET A 285 -6.45 -25.76 22.38
N ASN A 286 -5.49 -26.67 22.14
CA ASN A 286 -4.09 -26.45 22.48
C ASN A 286 -3.47 -25.27 21.70
N LYS A 287 -3.83 -25.08 20.43
CA LYS A 287 -3.38 -23.92 19.64
C LYS A 287 -3.94 -22.62 20.20
N LEU A 288 -5.22 -22.60 20.58
CA LEU A 288 -5.85 -21.43 21.18
C LEU A 288 -5.23 -21.09 22.53
N LEU A 289 -5.00 -22.09 23.39
CA LEU A 289 -4.33 -21.89 24.68
C LEU A 289 -2.91 -21.34 24.50
N LYS A 290 -2.11 -21.93 23.61
CA LYS A 290 -0.74 -21.46 23.30
C LYS A 290 -0.68 -20.05 22.76
N TYR A 291 -1.69 -19.63 22.01
CA TYR A 291 -1.72 -18.30 21.41
C TYR A 291 -2.27 -17.23 22.37
N PHE A 292 -3.34 -17.55 23.10
CA PHE A 292 -4.08 -16.56 23.90
C PHE A 292 -3.78 -16.59 25.39
N THR A 293 -3.56 -17.77 25.97
CA THR A 293 -3.51 -17.95 27.43
C THR A 293 -2.09 -18.15 27.94
N ASP A 294 -1.34 -19.09 27.36
CA ASP A 294 0.02 -19.45 27.80
C ASP A 294 1.02 -18.27 27.82
N PRO A 295 0.95 -17.29 26.88
CA PRO A 295 1.86 -16.16 26.93
C PRO A 295 1.55 -15.13 28.01
N LEU A 296 0.39 -15.19 28.68
CA LEU A 296 -0.05 -14.20 29.66
C LEU A 296 0.36 -14.60 31.08
N ASP A 297 1.00 -13.70 31.82
CA ASP A 297 1.33 -13.91 33.24
C ASP A 297 0.07 -13.91 34.11
N LYS A 298 -0.85 -12.99 33.81
CA LYS A 298 -2.15 -12.86 34.50
C LYS A 298 -3.25 -12.57 33.49
N HIS A 299 -4.43 -13.11 33.75
CA HIS A 299 -5.61 -12.83 32.94
C HIS A 299 -6.08 -11.39 33.18
N PRO A 300 -6.42 -10.63 32.13
CA PRO A 300 -6.86 -9.26 32.29
C PRO A 300 -8.23 -9.22 32.97
N ILE A 301 -8.32 -8.50 34.09
CA ILE A 301 -9.56 -8.25 34.81
C ILE A 301 -10.05 -6.86 34.44
N THR A 302 -11.33 -6.77 34.09
CA THR A 302 -12.01 -5.51 33.81
C THR A 302 -13.04 -5.25 34.90
N VAL A 303 -12.84 -4.18 35.67
CA VAL A 303 -13.81 -3.71 36.65
C VAL A 303 -14.59 -2.55 36.03
N LYS A 304 -15.91 -2.62 36.08
CA LYS A 304 -16.81 -1.56 35.62
C LYS A 304 -17.42 -0.84 36.82
N GLY A 305 -17.57 0.48 36.70
CA GLY A 305 -18.29 1.27 37.70
C GLY A 305 -19.76 0.86 37.77
N ILE A 306 -20.32 0.77 38.98
CA ILE A 306 -21.74 0.46 39.19
C ILE A 306 -22.63 1.64 38.78
N ASN A 307 -22.20 2.87 39.09
CA ASN A 307 -22.97 4.09 38.85
C ASN A 307 -22.66 4.76 37.51
N ASP A 308 -21.52 4.45 36.88
CA ASP A 308 -21.15 4.98 35.57
C ASP A 308 -20.67 3.85 34.65
N PRO A 309 -21.50 3.44 33.66
CA PRO A 309 -21.15 2.38 32.72
C PRO A 309 -19.92 2.68 31.85
N ASN A 310 -19.55 3.95 31.72
CA ASN A 310 -18.43 4.40 30.89
C ASN A 310 -17.08 4.32 31.63
N LEU A 311 -17.10 4.28 32.96
CA LEU A 311 -15.89 4.14 33.76
C LEU A 311 -15.50 2.66 33.89
N LYS A 312 -14.43 2.26 33.18
CA LYS A 312 -13.85 0.92 33.25
C LYS A 312 -12.37 0.98 33.59
N LEU A 313 -11.96 0.17 34.55
CA LEU A 313 -10.55 -0.07 34.87
C LEU A 313 -10.18 -1.46 34.34
N MET A 314 -9.09 -1.54 33.58
CA MET A 314 -8.58 -2.81 33.06
C MET A 314 -7.13 -3.00 33.50
N THR A 315 -6.80 -4.19 33.98
CA THR A 315 -5.40 -4.57 34.21
C THR A 315 -4.68 -4.71 32.88
N VAL A 316 -3.44 -4.23 32.80
CA VAL A 316 -2.61 -4.31 31.59
C VAL A 316 -2.23 -5.77 31.31
N ARG A 317 -2.27 -6.17 30.04
CA ARG A 317 -1.82 -7.50 29.62
C ARG A 317 -0.29 -7.56 29.70
N GLN A 318 0.23 -8.41 30.56
CA GLN A 318 1.66 -8.65 30.71
C GLN A 318 2.01 -10.06 30.24
N ARG A 319 3.09 -10.17 29.46
CA ARG A 319 3.62 -11.47 29.05
C ARG A 319 4.38 -12.16 30.17
N VAL A 320 4.32 -13.49 30.22
CA VAL A 320 5.16 -14.30 31.13
C VAL A 320 6.62 -13.95 30.86
N MET A 321 7.34 -13.54 31.91
CA MET A 321 8.75 -13.20 31.81
C MET A 321 9.59 -14.49 31.74
N PRO A 322 10.69 -14.52 30.95
CA PRO A 322 11.56 -15.69 30.90
C PRO A 322 12.13 -16.06 32.27
N PRO A 323 12.45 -17.34 32.55
CA PRO A 323 13.02 -17.76 33.83
C PRO A 323 14.26 -16.97 34.26
N LYS A 324 15.11 -16.59 33.29
CA LYS A 324 16.30 -15.75 33.49
C LYS A 324 15.99 -14.40 34.15
N PHE A 325 14.81 -13.84 33.91
CA PHE A 325 14.39 -12.58 34.55
C PHE A 325 14.26 -12.76 36.06
N TYR A 326 13.64 -13.85 36.51
CA TYR A 326 13.46 -14.11 37.94
C TYR A 326 14.80 -14.41 38.63
N ASP A 327 15.75 -15.03 37.93
CA ASP A 327 17.11 -15.24 38.45
C ASP A 327 17.86 -13.92 38.62
N LEU A 328 17.77 -13.03 37.62
CA LEU A 328 18.36 -11.69 37.69
C LEU A 328 17.67 -10.81 38.75
N LEU A 329 16.34 -10.90 38.87
CA LEU A 329 15.57 -10.20 39.89
C LEU A 329 16.09 -10.55 41.28
N LYS A 330 16.28 -11.83 41.59
CA LYS A 330 16.86 -12.29 42.86
C LYS A 330 18.25 -11.70 43.12
N ILE A 331 19.10 -11.66 42.10
CA ILE A 331 20.44 -11.08 42.21
C ILE A 331 20.36 -9.57 42.48
N VAL A 332 19.47 -8.86 41.79
CA VAL A 332 19.26 -7.41 41.97
C VAL A 332 18.68 -7.12 43.36
N GLU A 333 17.69 -7.88 43.82
CA GLU A 333 17.12 -7.76 45.17
C GLU A 333 18.20 -7.95 46.25
N GLN A 334 19.07 -8.95 46.09
CA GLN A 334 20.21 -9.16 47.00
C GLN A 334 21.18 -7.98 46.98
N LYS A 335 21.45 -7.39 45.81
CA LYS A 335 22.32 -6.21 45.70
C LYS A 335 21.69 -4.95 46.28
N ILE A 336 20.40 -4.75 46.08
CA ILE A 336 19.65 -3.62 46.67
C ILE A 336 19.68 -3.72 48.20
N LEU A 337 19.47 -4.92 48.76
CA LEU A 337 19.59 -5.14 50.20
C LEU A 337 21.01 -4.79 50.69
N ALA A 338 22.03 -5.29 49.98
CA ALA A 338 23.43 -5.00 50.31
C ALA A 338 23.83 -3.52 50.13
N GLU A 339 23.19 -2.78 49.23
CA GLU A 339 23.40 -1.33 49.04
C GLU A 339 22.65 -0.50 50.09
N GLN A 340 21.45 -0.92 50.50
CA GLN A 340 20.73 -0.33 51.64
C GLN A 340 21.54 -0.45 52.93
N ASP A 341 22.22 -1.59 53.12
CA ASP A 341 23.14 -1.81 54.24
C ASP A 341 24.42 -0.97 54.16
N LYS A 342 24.80 -0.46 52.97
CA LYS A 342 26.07 0.24 52.74
C LYS A 342 25.97 1.78 52.70
N GLY A 343 24.77 2.35 52.68
CA GLY A 343 24.59 3.81 52.66
C GLY A 343 24.96 4.46 51.32
N ARG A 344 24.16 5.44 50.87
CA ARG A 344 24.23 6.01 49.51
C ARG A 344 25.35 7.07 49.38
N PRO A 345 26.30 6.97 48.44
CA PRO A 345 27.14 8.10 48.06
C PRO A 345 26.36 9.09 47.16
N PRO A 346 26.66 10.39 47.19
CA PRO A 346 25.91 11.41 46.45
C PRO A 346 26.10 11.30 44.93
N GLU A 347 25.01 11.55 44.21
CA GLU A 347 24.85 11.43 42.76
C GLU A 347 25.72 12.44 41.99
N ARG A 348 26.58 11.96 41.09
CA ARG A 348 27.38 12.80 40.19
C ARG A 348 26.52 13.36 39.07
N THR A 349 26.36 14.69 39.04
CA THR A 349 25.69 15.43 37.97
C THR A 349 26.43 15.28 36.64
N ARG A 350 25.68 15.08 35.54
CA ARG A 350 26.22 14.98 34.18
C ARG A 350 26.48 16.38 33.59
N PRO A 351 27.57 16.61 32.83
CA PRO A 351 27.85 17.89 32.20
C PRO A 351 26.97 18.14 30.96
N PRO A 352 26.74 19.41 30.58
CA PRO A 352 25.85 19.80 29.48
C PRO A 352 26.48 19.57 28.09
N PRO A 353 25.67 19.40 27.03
CA PRO A 353 26.16 19.15 25.67
C PRO A 353 26.74 20.40 24.99
N PRO A 354 27.70 20.25 24.06
CA PRO A 354 28.39 21.36 23.40
C PRO A 354 27.54 22.04 22.30
N PRO A 355 27.79 23.33 21.99
CA PRO A 355 27.03 24.10 21.01
C PRO A 355 27.43 23.80 19.55
N LEU A 356 26.48 23.95 18.63
CA LEU A 356 26.63 23.68 17.19
C LEU A 356 27.42 24.80 16.46
N PRO A 357 28.22 24.45 15.43
CA PRO A 357 29.08 25.41 14.72
C PRO A 357 28.32 26.29 13.71
N PRO A 358 28.82 27.50 13.41
CA PRO A 358 28.18 28.47 12.51
C PRO A 358 28.36 28.14 11.02
N ARG A 359 27.39 28.59 10.20
CA ARG A 359 27.33 28.38 8.74
C ARG A 359 28.46 29.10 8.01
N VAL A 360 29.24 28.35 7.23
CA VAL A 360 30.25 28.87 6.30
C VAL A 360 29.57 29.24 4.97
N LYS A 361 29.64 30.52 4.56
CA LYS A 361 29.32 30.94 3.19
C LYS A 361 30.46 30.49 2.28
N LYS A 362 30.19 29.58 1.33
CA LYS A 362 31.18 29.15 0.34
C LYS A 362 31.39 30.29 -0.66
N THR A 363 32.62 30.81 -0.73
CA THR A 363 33.06 31.68 -1.81
C THR A 363 33.17 30.90 -3.12
N THR A 364 33.02 31.59 -4.25
CA THR A 364 33.03 31.08 -5.63
C THR A 364 34.31 30.32 -5.95
N ALA A 365 34.36 29.04 -5.61
CA ALA A 365 35.40 28.15 -6.07
C ALA A 365 35.22 27.91 -7.57
N LEU A 366 36.30 28.14 -8.35
CA LEU A 366 36.41 27.67 -9.72
C LEU A 366 35.97 26.19 -9.78
N GLU A 367 35.17 25.86 -10.79
CA GLU A 367 34.65 24.52 -11.00
C GLU A 367 35.81 23.53 -11.15
N TYR A 368 35.73 22.39 -10.44
CA TYR A 368 36.84 21.45 -10.30
C TYR A 368 37.44 20.96 -11.63
N PHE A 369 36.66 20.97 -12.71
CA PHE A 369 37.07 20.55 -14.05
C PHE A 369 37.69 21.68 -14.90
N LEU A 370 37.67 22.93 -14.43
CA LEU A 370 38.25 24.10 -15.10
C LEU A 370 39.55 24.58 -14.44
N LEU A 371 40.06 23.89 -13.40
CA LEU A 371 41.27 24.29 -12.67
C LEU A 371 42.51 24.41 -13.57
N SER A 372 42.54 23.75 -14.72
CA SER A 372 43.65 23.79 -15.67
C SER A 372 43.56 24.94 -16.69
N LEU A 373 42.47 25.69 -16.73
CA LEU A 373 42.25 26.80 -17.66
C LEU A 373 42.32 28.14 -16.93
N SER A 374 42.97 29.14 -17.52
CA SER A 374 43.00 30.48 -16.93
C SER A 374 41.62 31.14 -17.03
N PRO A 375 41.23 31.99 -16.06
CA PRO A 375 39.95 32.71 -16.08
C PRO A 375 39.69 33.48 -17.39
N SER A 376 40.74 34.05 -17.97
CA SER A 376 40.71 34.75 -19.25
C SER A 376 40.40 33.85 -20.45
N VAL A 377 40.84 32.59 -20.43
CA VAL A 377 40.55 31.62 -21.49
C VAL A 377 39.10 31.15 -21.38
N ILE A 378 38.59 31.00 -20.15
CA ILE A 378 37.21 30.63 -19.84
C ILE A 378 36.20 31.66 -20.37
N GLU A 379 36.55 32.94 -20.29
CA GLU A 379 35.66 34.05 -20.68
C GLU A 379 35.73 34.42 -22.17
N HIS A 380 36.90 34.31 -22.82
CA HIS A 380 37.09 34.85 -24.18
C HIS A 380 37.54 33.84 -25.25
N ASN A 381 38.09 32.69 -24.88
CA ASN A 381 38.71 31.75 -25.83
C ASN A 381 38.13 30.32 -25.79
N LEU A 382 36.97 30.12 -25.16
CA LEU A 382 36.22 28.87 -25.34
C LEU A 382 35.51 28.91 -26.69
N GLY A 383 35.70 27.87 -27.51
CA GLY A 383 34.89 27.69 -28.71
C GLY A 383 33.39 27.73 -28.38
N PRO A 384 32.54 28.18 -29.31
CA PRO A 384 31.12 28.48 -29.04
C PRO A 384 30.34 27.31 -28.41
N LYS A 385 30.66 26.07 -28.79
CA LYS A 385 30.09 24.83 -28.21
C LYS A 385 30.46 24.64 -26.73
N LEU A 386 31.72 24.90 -26.38
CA LEU A 386 32.24 24.80 -25.02
C LEU A 386 31.68 25.94 -24.15
N HIS A 387 31.54 27.14 -24.71
CA HIS A 387 30.92 28.25 -24.01
C HIS A 387 29.44 27.97 -23.70
N ARG A 388 28.67 27.50 -24.68
CA ARG A 388 27.25 27.13 -24.51
C ARG A 388 27.06 26.04 -23.45
N THR A 389 27.88 24.99 -23.46
CA THR A 389 27.81 23.91 -22.47
C THR A 389 28.16 24.38 -21.06
N LEU A 390 29.10 25.31 -20.92
CA LEU A 390 29.50 25.88 -19.63
C LEU A 390 28.44 26.82 -19.05
N VAL A 391 27.79 27.64 -19.89
CA VAL A 391 26.63 28.45 -19.50
C VAL A 391 25.48 27.55 -19.00
N LYS A 392 25.11 26.52 -19.78
CA LYS A 392 24.08 25.55 -19.38
C LYS A 392 24.43 24.82 -18.07
N TYR A 393 25.70 24.45 -17.89
CA TYR A 393 26.17 23.83 -16.65
C TYR A 393 25.98 24.75 -15.44
N ARG A 394 26.36 26.04 -15.56
CA ARG A 394 26.21 27.03 -14.50
C ARG A 394 24.74 27.27 -14.13
N GLU A 395 23.87 27.37 -15.12
CA GLU A 395 22.42 27.50 -14.90
C GLU A 395 21.84 26.27 -14.18
N ARG A 396 22.22 25.06 -14.62
CA ARG A 396 21.78 23.80 -13.99
C ARG A 396 22.28 23.70 -12.54
N ARG A 397 23.53 24.10 -12.29
CA ARG A 397 24.11 24.14 -10.94
C ARG A 397 23.41 25.16 -10.03
N LEU A 398 23.09 26.35 -10.55
CA LEU A 398 22.34 27.37 -9.81
C LEU A 398 20.93 26.89 -9.45
N LYS A 399 20.23 26.23 -10.39
CA LYS A 399 18.93 25.58 -10.12
C LYS A 399 19.07 24.53 -9.00
N TRP A 400 20.14 23.74 -9.01
CA TRP A 400 20.39 22.69 -8.01
C TRP A 400 20.70 23.24 -6.61
N ASP A 401 21.48 24.31 -6.52
CA ASP A 401 21.79 25.00 -5.26
C ASP A 401 20.52 25.65 -4.67
N ASN A 402 19.72 26.34 -5.49
CA ASN A 402 18.44 26.92 -5.06
C ASN A 402 17.47 25.84 -4.52
N ARG A 403 17.33 24.70 -5.23
CA ARG A 403 16.51 23.56 -4.79
C ARG A 403 17.00 22.97 -3.47
N SER A 404 18.32 22.83 -3.29
CA SER A 404 18.92 22.30 -2.06
C SER A 404 18.63 23.19 -0.85
N ASP A 405 18.58 24.50 -1.07
CA ASP A 405 18.21 25.47 -0.05
C ASP A 405 16.71 25.41 0.27
N GLU A 406 15.83 25.31 -0.73
CA GLU A 406 14.38 25.12 -0.53
C GLU A 406 14.07 23.89 0.34
N VAL A 407 14.62 22.73 0.00
CA VAL A 407 14.44 21.48 0.76
C VAL A 407 14.91 21.61 2.21
N ARG A 408 15.99 22.37 2.46
CA ARG A 408 16.47 22.65 3.81
C ARG A 408 15.54 23.59 4.59
N THR A 409 14.97 24.61 3.96
CA THR A 409 13.96 25.46 4.60
C THR A 409 12.72 24.67 4.98
N TYR A 410 12.22 23.80 4.11
CA TYR A 410 11.07 22.94 4.41
C TYR A 410 11.34 21.98 5.57
N LYS A 411 12.54 21.38 5.66
CA LYS A 411 12.92 20.52 6.80
C LYS A 411 12.98 21.23 8.16
N THR A 412 13.16 22.55 8.17
CA THR A 412 13.29 23.33 9.42
C THR A 412 11.94 23.82 9.94
N ILE A 413 10.89 23.81 9.10
CA ILE A 413 9.53 24.26 9.46
C ILE A 413 8.68 23.12 10.04
N TYR A 414 9.08 21.86 9.83
CA TYR A 414 8.32 20.66 10.24
C TYR A 414 8.99 19.81 11.33
N ILE A 415 9.94 20.37 12.09
CA ILE A 415 10.47 19.83 13.36
C ILE A 415 10.30 20.92 14.41
#